data_AF-A0A967N0H0-F1
#
_entry.id   AF-A0A967N0H0-F1
#
_cell.length_a   1.000
_cell.length_b   1.000
_cell.length_c   1.000
_cell.angle_alpha   90.00
_cell.angle_beta   90.00
_cell.angle_gamma   90.00
#
_symmetry.space_group_name_H-M   'P 1'
#
loop_
_entity.id
_entity.type
_entity.pdbx_description
1 polymer ?
#
loop_
_entity_poly.entity_id
_entity_poly.type
_entity_poly.pdbx_seq_one_letter_code
_entity_poly.pdbx_strand_id
1 'polypeptide(L)'
;GMALMASSADVIMLYLAIETTSIPLYVLAGFFKRDDQSTESGFKYFLFGSMTSAVMLYGFSLLFGFTGTTNLYIMAGAIQNGAMNVPMLITSLLLILVGFSFKVSVA
;
A
#
# COMPACT_ATOMS: atom_id res chain seq x y z
N GLY A 1 11.80 5.79 3.81
CA GLY A 1 10.76 4.79 3.50
C GLY A 1 11.35 3.55 2.84
N MET A 2 11.97 3.66 1.67
CA MET A 2 12.44 2.49 0.90
C MET A 2 13.35 1.51 1.66
N ALA A 3 14.33 1.99 2.44
CA ALA A 3 15.17 1.09 3.26
C ALA A 3 14.36 0.32 4.32
N LEU A 4 13.37 0.98 4.94
CA LEU A 4 12.46 0.33 5.89
C LEU A 4 11.56 -0.68 5.20
N MET A 5 11.11 -0.38 3.97
CA MET A 5 10.29 -1.28 3.17
C MET A 5 11.04 -2.59 2.89
N ALA A 6 12.32 -2.50 2.51
CA ALA A 6 13.17 -3.66 2.27
C ALA A 6 13.42 -4.52 3.53
N SER A 7 13.40 -3.91 4.72
CA SER A 7 13.60 -4.62 5.99
C SER A 7 12.29 -5.01 6.71
N SER A 8 11.12 -4.74 6.11
CA SER A 8 9.83 -4.94 6.79
C SER A 8 9.43 -6.43 6.79
N ALA A 9 9.19 -6.96 7.99
CA ALA A 9 8.66 -8.32 8.21
C ALA A 9 7.19 -8.34 8.68
N ASP A 10 6.59 -7.16 8.82
CA ASP A 10 5.25 -6.95 9.34
C ASP A 10 4.45 -6.07 8.37
N VAL A 11 3.17 -6.40 8.17
CA VAL A 11 2.27 -5.73 7.23
C VAL A 11 2.07 -4.25 7.59
N ILE A 12 1.98 -3.91 8.87
CA ILE A 12 1.83 -2.51 9.32
C ILE A 12 3.10 -1.73 8.98
N MET A 13 4.27 -2.30 9.30
CA MET A 13 5.55 -1.65 9.01
C MET A 13 5.76 -1.49 7.50
N LEU A 14 5.37 -2.50 6.71
CA LEU A 14 5.42 -2.45 5.26
C LEU A 14 4.54 -1.32 4.71
N TYR A 15 3.29 -1.21 5.18
CA TYR A 15 2.38 -0.12 4.79
C TYR A 15 2.94 1.25 5.16
N LEU A 16 3.42 1.42 6.40
CA LEU A 16 4.04 2.67 6.85
C LEU A 16 5.27 3.04 6.03
N ALA A 17 6.12 2.06 5.67
CA ALA A 17 7.29 2.31 4.86
C ALA A 17 6.93 2.76 3.43
N ILE A 18 5.85 2.23 2.84
CA ILE A 18 5.29 2.67 1.56
C ILE A 18 4.80 4.12 1.66
N GLU A 19 3.99 4.45 2.65
CA GLU A 19 3.44 5.80 2.80
C GLU A 19 4.52 6.82 3.14
N THR A 20 5.50 6.46 3.97
CA THR A 20 6.66 7.31 4.26
C THR A 20 7.50 7.60 3.01
N THR A 21 7.50 6.70 2.02
CA THR A 21 8.14 6.97 0.73
C THR A 21 7.26 7.85 -0.16
N SER A 22 5.94 7.69 -0.08
CA SER A 22 4.99 8.29 -1.00
C SER A 22 4.66 9.74 -0.66
N ILE A 23 4.48 10.06 0.62
CA ILE A 23 4.13 11.42 1.06
C ILE A 23 5.19 12.46 0.60
N PRO A 24 6.51 12.23 0.77
CA PRO A 24 7.51 13.14 0.23
C PRO A 24 7.48 13.26 -1.30
N LEU A 25 7.18 12.18 -2.03
CA LEU A 25 7.06 12.21 -3.48
C LEU A 25 5.87 13.06 -3.94
N TYR A 26 4.74 13.01 -3.22
CA TYR A 26 3.59 13.88 -3.48
C TYR A 26 3.95 15.36 -3.33
N VAL A 27 4.71 15.69 -2.28
CA VAL A 27 5.21 17.05 -2.05
C VAL A 27 6.21 17.48 -3.13
N LEU A 28 7.11 16.58 -3.52
CA LEU A 28 8.12 16.85 -4.56
C LEU A 28 7.49 17.05 -5.95
N ALA A 29 6.42 16.34 -6.27
CA ALA A 29 5.67 16.54 -7.52
C ALA A 29 5.04 17.96 -7.60
N GLY A 30 4.63 18.51 -6.46
CA GLY A 30 4.08 19.86 -6.32
C GLY A 30 5.09 20.91 -5.84
N PHE A 31 6.39 20.68 -6.00
CA PHE A 31 7.42 21.51 -5.37
C PHE A 31 7.46 22.96 -5.91
N PHE A 32 7.22 23.14 -7.21
CA PHE A 32 7.25 24.46 -7.85
C PHE A 32 5.92 25.20 -7.67
N LYS A 33 5.70 25.76 -6.48
CA LYS A 33 4.44 26.45 -6.08
C LYS A 33 4.01 27.63 -6.96
N ARG A 34 4.90 28.16 -7.80
CA ARG A 34 4.62 29.26 -8.75
C ARG A 34 4.19 28.76 -10.13
N ASP A 35 4.29 27.46 -10.35
CA ASP A 35 3.82 26.78 -11.54
C ASP A 35 2.52 26.06 -11.18
N ASP A 36 1.42 26.53 -11.77
CA ASP A 36 0.09 25.97 -11.57
C ASP A 36 0.05 24.50 -11.98
N GLN A 37 0.81 24.11 -13.03
CA GLN A 37 0.86 22.71 -13.48
C GLN A 37 1.58 21.81 -12.48
N SER A 38 2.66 22.28 -11.85
CA SER A 38 3.34 21.55 -10.79
C SER A 38 2.42 21.35 -9.59
N THR A 39 1.74 22.43 -9.16
CA THR A 39 0.82 22.37 -8.01
C THR A 39 -0.35 21.42 -8.27
N GLU A 40 -0.96 21.49 -9.45
CA GLU A 40 -2.04 20.58 -9.87
C GLU A 40 -1.55 19.13 -9.94
N SER A 41 -0.34 18.90 -10.46
CA SER A 41 0.26 17.56 -10.55
C SER A 41 0.51 16.93 -9.18
N GLY A 42 1.07 17.69 -8.24
CA GLY A 42 1.27 17.22 -6.86
C GLY A 42 -0.05 16.88 -6.18
N PHE A 43 -1.09 17.70 -6.38
CA PHE A 43 -2.43 17.45 -5.82
C PHE A 43 -3.08 16.20 -6.44
N LYS A 44 -3.05 16.04 -7.77
CA LYS A 44 -3.54 14.84 -8.44
C LYS A 44 -2.81 13.59 -7.95
N TYR A 45 -1.48 13.65 -7.85
CA TYR A 45 -0.69 12.51 -7.43
C TYR A 45 -1.00 12.09 -5.98
N PHE A 46 -1.16 13.08 -5.08
CA PHE A 46 -1.63 12.83 -3.71
C PHE A 46 -3.04 12.23 -3.67
N LEU A 47 -3.99 12.78 -4.43
CA LEU A 47 -5.39 12.35 -4.40
C LEU A 47 -5.55 10.90 -4.89
N PHE A 48 -5.01 10.57 -6.07
CA PHE A 48 -5.06 9.20 -6.58
C PHE A 48 -4.20 8.25 -5.73
N GLY A 49 -3.06 8.73 -5.22
CA GLY A 49 -2.19 7.96 -4.35
C GLY A 49 -2.79 7.59 -3.00
N SER A 50 -3.50 8.52 -2.36
CA SER A 50 -4.19 8.28 -1.09
C SER A 50 -5.40 7.38 -1.26
N MET A 51 -6.20 7.55 -2.32
CA MET A 51 -7.33 6.65 -2.61
C MET A 51 -6.88 5.21 -2.84
N THR A 52 -5.88 4.99 -3.71
CA THR A 52 -5.35 3.64 -3.97
C THR A 52 -4.64 3.05 -2.76
N SER A 53 -4.00 3.88 -1.92
CA SER A 53 -3.43 3.47 -0.65
C SER A 53 -4.49 2.99 0.35
N ALA A 54 -5.65 3.67 0.43
CA ALA A 54 -6.74 3.24 1.28
C ALA A 54 -7.31 1.88 0.85
N VAL A 55 -7.43 1.65 -0.47
CA VAL A 55 -7.84 0.35 -1.03
C VAL A 55 -6.83 -0.75 -0.65
N MET A 56 -5.54 -0.48 -0.77
CA MET A 56 -4.48 -1.42 -0.36
C MET A 56 -4.51 -1.70 1.14
N LEU A 57 -4.67 -0.67 1.98
CA LEU A 57 -4.79 -0.83 3.43
C LEU A 57 -5.98 -1.70 3.80
N TYR A 58 -7.09 -1.57 3.08
CA TYR A 58 -8.26 -2.43 3.27
C TYR A 58 -7.95 -3.90 2.93
N GLY A 59 -7.18 -4.17 1.87
CA GLY A 59 -6.70 -5.52 1.56
C GLY A 59 -5.81 -6.11 2.67
N PHE A 60 -4.89 -5.30 3.23
CA PHE A 60 -4.11 -5.71 4.40
C PHE A 60 -4.97 -5.96 5.65
N SER A 61 -5.99 -5.13 5.87
CA SER A 61 -6.95 -5.31 6.96
C SER A 61 -7.71 -6.63 6.85
N LEU A 62 -8.10 -7.04 5.64
CA LEU A 62 -8.74 -8.35 5.43
C LEU A 62 -7.77 -9.50 5.76
N LEU A 63 -6.52 -9.46 5.28
CA LEU A 63 -5.53 -10.48 5.62
C LEU A 63 -5.32 -10.59 7.13
N PHE A 64 -5.20 -9.44 7.81
CA PHE A 64 -5.12 -9.41 9.26
C PHE A 64 -6.39 -9.96 9.92
N GLY A 65 -7.57 -9.58 9.45
CA GLY A 65 -8.86 -9.99 10.02
C GLY A 65 -9.08 -11.50 10.01
N PHE A 66 -8.57 -12.22 9.00
CA PHE A 66 -8.68 -13.68 8.94
C PHE A 66 -7.51 -14.43 9.58
N THR A 67 -6.30 -13.86 9.57
CA THR A 67 -5.11 -14.55 10.11
C THR A 67 -4.78 -14.19 11.56
N GLY A 68 -5.32 -13.07 12.07
CA GLY A 68 -5.14 -12.59 13.44
C GLY A 68 -3.72 -12.08 13.75
N THR A 69 -2.86 -11.92 12.74
CA THR A 69 -1.46 -11.52 12.90
C THR A 69 -1.05 -10.53 11.83
N THR A 70 -0.10 -9.67 12.17
CA THR A 70 0.49 -8.68 11.26
C THR A 70 1.84 -9.15 10.72
N ASN A 71 2.43 -10.19 11.33
CA ASN A 71 3.70 -10.76 10.91
C ASN A 71 3.53 -11.55 9.60
N LEU A 72 4.28 -11.18 8.56
CA LEU A 72 4.15 -11.76 7.21
C LEU A 72 4.43 -13.26 7.17
N TYR A 73 5.40 -13.75 7.96
CA TYR A 73 5.77 -15.16 7.97
C TYR A 73 4.70 -16.03 8.65
N ILE A 74 4.17 -15.57 9.78
CA ILE A 74 3.09 -16.27 10.49
C ILE A 74 1.80 -16.23 9.66
N MET A 75 1.52 -15.09 9.03
CA MET A 75 0.38 -14.90 8.14
C MET A 75 0.42 -15.90 6.97
N ALA A 76 1.58 -16.07 6.32
CA ALA A 76 1.74 -17.05 5.24
C ALA A 76 1.44 -18.49 5.72
N GLY A 77 1.92 -18.87 6.91
CA GLY A 77 1.61 -20.17 7.50
C GLY A 77 0.12 -20.34 7.82
N ALA A 78 -0.53 -19.31 8.38
CA ALA A 78 -1.96 -19.33 8.67
C ALA A 78 -2.81 -19.53 7.41
N ILE A 79 -2.46 -18.84 6.31
CA ILE A 79 -3.14 -18.97 5.02
C ILE A 79 -2.96 -20.39 4.46
N GLN A 80 -1.76 -20.97 4.52
CA GLN A 80 -1.50 -22.35 4.10
C GLN A 80 -2.28 -23.39 4.91
N ASN A 81 -2.51 -23.12 6.20
CA ASN A 81 -3.31 -23.95 7.10
C ASN A 81 -4.83 -23.75 6.94
N GLY A 82 -5.27 -22.98 5.94
CA GLY A 82 -6.70 -22.80 5.64
C GLY A 82 -7.41 -21.72 6.45
N ALA A 83 -6.70 -20.75 7.02
CA ALA A 83 -7.32 -19.61 7.70
C ALA A 83 -8.21 -18.75 6.78
N MET A 84 -8.04 -18.87 5.45
CA MET A 84 -8.80 -18.14 4.45
C MET A 84 -9.25 -19.05 3.31
N ASN A 85 -10.48 -18.86 2.85
CA ASN A 85 -10.96 -19.47 1.61
C ASN A 85 -10.29 -18.79 0.39
N VAL A 86 -10.07 -19.56 -0.68
CA VAL A 86 -9.41 -19.08 -1.90
C VAL A 86 -10.04 -17.79 -2.48
N PRO A 87 -11.38 -17.65 -2.57
CA PRO A 87 -11.97 -16.40 -3.08
C PRO A 87 -11.65 -15.17 -2.23
N MET A 88 -11.62 -15.32 -0.90
CA MET A 88 -11.30 -14.22 0.02
C MET A 88 -9.82 -13.83 -0.04
N LEU A 89 -8.94 -14.81 -0.25
CA LEU A 89 -7.52 -14.55 -0.47
C LEU A 89 -7.32 -13.76 -1.77
N ILE A 90 -7.97 -14.17 -2.86
CA ILE A 90 -7.89 -13.48 -4.16
C ILE A 90 -8.39 -12.04 -4.05
N THR A 91 -9.55 -11.81 -3.40
CA THR A 91 -10.06 -10.44 -3.24
C THR A 91 -9.13 -9.57 -2.41
N SER A 92 -8.59 -10.10 -1.31
CA SER A 92 -7.61 -9.37 -0.47
C SER A 92 -6.35 -9.01 -1.25
N LEU A 93 -5.82 -9.94 -2.04
CA LEU A 93 -4.66 -9.71 -2.90
C LEU A 93 -4.94 -8.71 -4.03
N LEU A 94 -6.13 -8.76 -4.65
CA LEU A 94 -6.51 -7.79 -5.68
C LEU A 94 -6.55 -6.37 -5.11
N LEU A 95 -7.12 -6.17 -3.92
CA LEU A 95 -7.14 -4.87 -3.26
C LEU A 95 -5.73 -4.34 -2.95
N ILE A 96 -4.82 -5.21 -2.51
CA ILE A 96 -3.40 -4.87 -2.30
C ILE A 96 -2.74 -4.48 -3.63
N LEU A 97 -2.97 -5.26 -4.69
CA LEU A 97 -2.40 -5.03 -6.01
C LEU A 97 -2.88 -3.73 -6.64
N VAL A 98 -4.09 -3.25 -6.36
CA VAL A 98 -4.56 -1.94 -6.82
C VAL A 98 -3.64 -0.82 -6.32
N GLY A 99 -3.27 -0.82 -5.03
CA GLY A 99 -2.34 0.18 -4.49
C GLY A 99 -0.92 0.00 -5.00
N PHE A 100 -0.42 -1.23 -5.07
CA PHE A 100 0.93 -1.50 -5.60
C PHE A 100 1.07 -1.07 -7.06
N SER A 101 0.09 -1.40 -7.91
CA SER A 101 0.09 -1.03 -9.34
C SER A 101 0.17 0.47 -9.54
N PHE A 102 -0.52 1.25 -8.71
CA PHE A 102 -0.45 2.71 -8.74
C PHE A 102 0.95 3.21 -8.33
N LYS A 103 1.55 2.65 -7.27
CA LYS A 103 2.87 3.10 -6.77
C LYS A 103 4.02 2.76 -7.72
N VAL A 104 3.87 1.73 -8.56
CA VAL A 104 4.87 1.30 -9.55
C VAL A 104 4.59 1.87 -10.95
N SER A 105 3.54 2.68 -11.11
CA SER A 105 3.14 3.27 -12.41
C SER A 105 2.92 2.21 -13.49
N VAL A 106 2.21 1.13 -13.16
CA VAL A 106 1.88 0.02 -14.08
C VAL A 106 0.81 0.42 -15.11
N ALA A 107 0.40 1.69 -15.16
CA ALA A 107 -0.59 2.25 -16.09
C ALA A 107 -0.06 3.54 -16.73
#